data_AF-A0A1S8WV22-F1
#
_entry.id   AF-A0A1S8WV22-F1
#
_cell.length_a   1.000
_cell.length_b   1.000
_cell.length_c   1.000
_cell.angle_alpha   90.00
_cell.angle_beta   90.00
_cell.angle_gamma   90.00
#
_symmetry.space_group_name_H-M   'P 1'
#
loop_
_entity.id
_entity.type
_entity.pdbx_description
1 polymer ?
#
loop_
_entity_poly.entity_id
_entity_poly.type
_entity_poly.pdbx_seq_one_letter_code
_entity_poly.pdbx_strand_id
1 'polypeptide(L)'
;MFSDYPFPEVLAINRQDIAWHDENAAGSLLSKLTDNIFNIEQGMGTKLGEFVQHMSGFLGGIVIAYYVNYKLALVATAMLPLVVAGFGSFGVLGKAFMKREMEAYSKASAIAGE
;
A
#
# COMPACT_ATOMS: atom_id res chain seq x y z
N MET A 1 8.01 37.18 4.38
CA MET A 1 8.74 36.77 5.59
C MET A 1 8.45 35.33 6.03
N PHE A 2 7.45 34.62 5.49
CA PHE A 2 7.13 33.23 5.87
C PHE A 2 7.43 32.18 4.77
N SER A 3 8.34 32.48 3.83
CA SER A 3 8.60 31.64 2.65
C SER A 3 9.69 30.59 2.84
N ASP A 4 10.46 30.66 3.95
CA ASP A 4 11.67 29.84 4.18
C ASP A 4 11.49 28.79 5.29
N TYR A 5 10.25 28.34 5.56
CA TYR A 5 10.04 27.28 6.54
C TYR A 5 10.21 25.90 5.89
N PRO A 6 11.05 25.01 6.44
CA PRO A 6 11.34 23.69 5.88
C PRO A 6 10.16 22.70 5.92
N PHE A 7 9.01 23.10 6.47
CA PHE A 7 7.82 22.26 6.65
C PHE A 7 6.56 23.00 6.17
N PRO A 8 6.18 22.89 4.89
CA PRO A 8 4.99 23.57 4.34
C PRO A 8 3.67 23.01 4.90
N GLU A 9 3.66 21.75 5.34
CA GLU A 9 2.45 21.06 5.81
C GLU A 9 1.93 21.60 7.15
N VAL A 10 2.84 21.97 8.07
CA VAL A 10 2.44 22.56 9.37
C VAL A 10 1.80 23.94 9.20
N LEU A 11 2.20 24.68 8.16
CA LEU A 11 1.58 25.97 7.83
C LEU A 11 0.16 25.81 7.26
N ALA A 12 -0.11 24.73 6.53
CA ALA A 12 -1.43 24.45 6.00
C ALA A 12 -2.44 24.06 7.10
N ILE A 13 -1.97 23.33 8.12
CA ILE A 13 -2.76 22.99 9.31
C ILE A 13 -3.02 24.23 10.16
N ASN A 14 -2.02 25.10 10.33
CA ASN A 14 -2.17 26.34 11.10
C ASN A 14 -3.06 27.40 10.43
N ARG A 15 -3.43 27.19 9.16
CA ARG A 15 -4.36 28.05 8.40
C ARG A 15 -5.81 27.58 8.48
N GLN A 16 -6.10 26.48 9.18
CA GLN A 16 -7.46 25.98 9.34
C GLN A 16 -8.26 26.85 10.33
N ASP A 17 -9.59 26.84 10.17
CA ASP A 17 -10.48 27.64 11.00
C ASP A 17 -10.46 27.22 12.48
N ILE A 18 -10.71 28.15 13.40
CA ILE A 18 -10.67 27.91 14.85
C ILE A 18 -11.70 26.83 15.27
N ALA A 19 -12.85 26.75 14.59
CA ALA A 19 -13.85 25.70 14.80
C ALA A 19 -13.33 24.30 14.42
N TRP A 20 -12.47 24.20 13.41
CA TRP A 20 -11.84 22.94 13.00
C TRP A 20 -10.79 22.47 14.02
N HIS A 21 -10.09 23.40 14.65
CA HIS A 21 -9.15 23.12 15.75
C HIS A 21 -9.84 22.71 17.06
N ASP A 22 -11.07 23.17 17.30
CA ASP A 22 -11.87 22.80 18.48
C ASP A 22 -12.40 21.35 18.37
N GLU A 23 -12.78 20.94 17.16
CA GLU A 23 -13.22 19.56 16.88
C GLU A 23 -12.05 18.55 16.83
N ASN A 24 -10.84 19.01 16.48
CA ASN A 24 -9.67 18.16 16.31
C ASN A 24 -8.59 18.50 17.36
N ALA A 25 -8.58 17.75 18.47
CA ALA A 25 -7.55 17.87 19.50
C ALA A 25 -6.13 17.83 18.89
N ALA A 26 -5.35 18.90 19.10
CA ALA A 26 -4.05 19.12 18.46
C ALA A 26 -3.07 17.94 18.60
N GLY A 27 -3.11 17.21 19.73
CA GLY A 27 -2.27 16.03 19.97
C GLY A 27 -2.64 14.82 19.11
N SER A 28 -3.94 14.57 18.87
CA SER A 28 -4.39 13.48 17.98
C SER A 28 -4.07 13.79 16.52
N LEU A 29 -4.22 15.06 16.13
CA LEU A 29 -3.96 15.51 14.77
C LEU A 29 -2.47 15.39 14.41
N LEU A 30 -1.59 15.79 15.33
CA LEU A 30 -0.14 15.65 15.15
C LEU A 30 0.27 14.18 15.03
N SER A 31 -0.27 13.29 15.87
CA SER A 31 0.01 11.85 15.78
C SER A 31 -0.44 11.27 14.43
N LYS A 32 -1.67 11.58 13.99
CA LYS A 32 -2.19 11.11 12.69
C LYS A 32 -1.36 11.64 11.53
N LEU A 33 -0.91 12.90 11.61
CA LEU A 33 -0.05 13.48 10.59
C LEU A 33 1.30 12.76 10.53
N THR A 34 1.95 12.54 11.68
CA THR A 34 3.20 11.78 11.75
C THR A 34 3.03 10.37 11.22
N ASP A 35 1.94 9.68 11.56
CA ASP A 35 1.64 8.34 11.04
C ASP A 35 1.42 8.35 9.53
N ASN A 36 0.71 9.35 9.00
CA ASN A 36 0.49 9.49 7.56
C ASN A 36 1.81 9.76 6.82
N ILE A 37 2.65 10.66 7.32
CA ILE A 37 3.97 10.96 6.76
C ILE A 37 4.84 9.70 6.78
N PHE A 38 4.85 8.98 7.90
CA PHE A 38 5.62 7.74 8.03
C PHE A 38 5.13 6.63 7.08
N ASN A 39 3.81 6.50 6.91
CA ASN A 39 3.23 5.56 5.95
C ASN A 39 3.55 5.94 4.50
N ILE A 40 3.57 7.23 4.18
CA ILE A 40 3.96 7.74 2.87
C ILE A 40 5.46 7.47 2.64
N GLU A 41 6.32 7.76 3.61
CA GLU A 41 7.76 7.54 3.51
C GLU A 41 8.10 6.06 3.31
N GLN A 42 7.51 5.17 4.13
CA GLN A 42 7.65 3.72 3.97
C GLN A 42 7.06 3.20 2.65
N GLY A 43 5.98 3.83 2.18
CA GLY A 43 5.31 3.48 0.92
C GLY A 43 6.07 3.94 -0.31
N MET A 44 6.77 5.07 -0.24
CA MET A 44 7.36 5.73 -1.40
C MET A 44 8.86 5.43 -1.57
N GLY A 45 9.66 5.46 -0.50
CA GLY A 45 11.12 5.38 -0.64
C GLY A 45 11.59 4.04 -1.20
N THR A 46 11.47 2.99 -0.39
CA THR A 46 12.03 1.67 -0.73
C THR A 46 11.11 0.88 -1.66
N LYS A 47 9.80 0.89 -1.39
CA LYS A 47 8.83 0.09 -2.16
C LYS A 47 8.69 0.52 -3.61
N LEU A 48 8.72 1.83 -3.91
CA LEU A 48 8.68 2.28 -5.31
C LEU A 48 9.97 1.93 -6.04
N GLY A 49 11.12 2.03 -5.38
CA GLY A 49 12.40 1.61 -5.95
C GLY A 49 12.42 0.13 -6.31
N GLU A 50 12.00 -0.73 -5.37
CA GLU A 50 11.84 -2.16 -5.60
C GLU A 50 10.83 -2.45 -6.72
N PHE A 51 9.70 -1.75 -6.74
CA PHE A 51 8.68 -1.91 -7.78
C PHE A 51 9.24 -1.60 -9.18
N VAL A 52 9.95 -0.49 -9.33
CA VAL A 52 10.57 -0.11 -10.61
C VAL A 52 11.65 -1.11 -11.01
N GLN A 53 12.45 -1.59 -10.06
CA GLN A 53 13.47 -2.62 -10.32
C GLN A 53 12.84 -3.93 -10.79
N HIS A 54 11.80 -4.42 -10.10
CA HIS A 54 11.09 -5.63 -10.51
C HIS A 54 10.40 -5.46 -11.87
N MET A 55 9.80 -4.31 -12.13
CA MET A 55 9.18 -3.99 -13.43
C MET A 55 10.22 -4.02 -14.55
N SER A 56 11.37 -3.37 -14.33
CA SER A 56 12.48 -3.34 -15.30
C SER A 56 13.06 -4.73 -15.53
N GLY A 57 13.25 -5.52 -14.47
CA GLY A 57 13.73 -6.90 -14.56
C GLY A 57 12.76 -7.82 -15.28
N PHE A 58 11.46 -7.65 -15.05
CA PHE A 58 10.41 -8.40 -15.74
C PHE A 58 10.39 -8.10 -17.24
N LEU A 59 10.38 -6.81 -17.61
CA LEU A 59 10.43 -6.39 -19.02
C LEU A 59 11.72 -6.85 -19.70
N GLY A 60 12.88 -6.64 -19.05
CA GLY A 60 14.18 -7.08 -19.56
C GLY A 60 14.25 -8.60 -19.73
N GLY A 61 13.74 -9.36 -18.77
CA GLY A 61 13.68 -10.81 -18.81
C GLY A 61 12.81 -11.34 -19.96
N ILE A 62 11.65 -10.72 -20.21
CA ILE A 62 10.80 -11.06 -21.36
C ILE A 62 11.54 -10.80 -22.68
N VAL A 63 12.14 -9.61 -22.83
CA VAL A 63 12.85 -9.23 -24.06
C VAL A 63 14.00 -10.20 -24.36
N ILE A 64 14.82 -10.54 -23.34
CA ILE A 64 15.92 -11.49 -23.48
C ILE A 64 15.40 -12.90 -23.79
N ALA A 65 14.31 -13.33 -23.14
CA ALA A 65 13.71 -14.66 -23.38
C ALA A 65 13.27 -14.82 -24.83
N TYR A 66 12.61 -13.81 -25.40
CA TYR A 66 12.20 -13.82 -26.81
C TYR A 66 13.37 -13.74 -27.78
N TYR A 67 14.45 -13.03 -27.42
CA TYR A 67 15.64 -12.91 -28.26
C TYR A 67 16.44 -14.21 -28.37
N VAL A 68 16.58 -14.96 -27.27
CA VAL A 68 17.39 -16.20 -27.24
C VAL A 68 16.66 -17.38 -27.89
N ASN A 69 15.41 -17.64 -27.51
CA ASN A 69 14.66 -18.76 -28.07
C ASN A 69 13.15 -18.57 -27.92
N TYR A 70 12.50 -18.19 -29.02
CA TYR A 70 11.05 -17.93 -29.04
C TYR A 70 10.19 -19.12 -28.60
N LYS A 71 10.66 -20.37 -28.77
CA LYS A 71 9.93 -21.57 -28.32
C LYS A 71 9.93 -21.71 -26.80
N LEU A 72 11.07 -21.45 -26.15
CA LEU A 72 11.18 -21.53 -24.69
C LEU A 72 10.44 -20.37 -24.02
N ALA A 73 10.51 -19.17 -24.61
CA ALA A 73 9.79 -18.00 -24.14
C ALA A 73 8.27 -18.19 -24.14
N LEU A 74 7.71 -18.83 -25.17
CA LEU A 74 6.27 -19.09 -25.27
C LEU A 74 5.77 -20.02 -24.15
N VAL A 75 6.53 -21.07 -23.85
CA VAL A 75 6.21 -22.01 -22.76
C VAL A 75 6.32 -21.31 -21.40
N ALA A 76 7.37 -20.52 -21.17
CA ALA A 76 7.51 -19.74 -19.95
C ALA A 76 6.36 -18.75 -19.75
N THR A 77 5.96 -18.06 -20.83
CA THR A 77 4.83 -17.11 -20.80
C THR A 77 3.50 -17.81 -20.53
N ALA A 78 3.29 -19.03 -21.03
CA ALA A 78 2.09 -19.82 -20.77
C ALA A 78 2.01 -20.34 -19.31
N MET A 79 3.14 -20.54 -18.65
CA MET A 79 3.18 -20.95 -17.24
C MET A 79 2.87 -19.80 -16.27
N LEU A 80 3.22 -18.55 -16.62
CA LEU A 80 2.93 -17.37 -15.80
C LEU A 80 1.45 -17.21 -15.40
N PRO A 81 0.44 -17.27 -16.32
CA PRO A 81 -0.96 -17.14 -15.94
C PRO A 81 -1.44 -18.31 -15.07
N LEU A 82 -0.88 -19.51 -15.24
CA LEU A 82 -1.22 -20.67 -14.42
C LEU A 82 -0.77 -20.47 -12.96
N VAL A 83 0.44 -19.94 -12.78
CA VAL A 83 0.99 -19.60 -11.47
C VAL A 83 0.20 -18.45 -10.84
N VAL A 84 -0.10 -17.39 -11.60
CA VAL A 84 -0.91 -16.26 -11.13
C VAL A 84 -2.32 -16.71 -10.74
N ALA A 85 -2.95 -17.62 -11.48
CA ALA A 85 -4.25 -18.17 -11.13
C ALA A 85 -4.19 -18.98 -9.83
N GLY A 86 -3.14 -19.80 -9.67
CA GLY A 86 -2.88 -20.53 -8.42
C GLY A 86 -2.76 -19.60 -7.22
N PHE A 87 -1.78 -18.69 -7.23
CA PHE A 87 -1.56 -17.74 -6.14
C PHE A 87 -2.76 -16.80 -5.92
N GLY A 88 -3.43 -16.37 -6.99
CA GLY A 88 -4.62 -15.54 -6.93
C GLY A 88 -5.78 -16.23 -6.23
N SER A 89 -6.01 -17.51 -6.54
CA SER A 89 -7.05 -18.30 -5.87
C SER A 89 -6.77 -18.46 -4.38
N PHE A 90 -5.53 -18.77 -3.99
CA PHE A 90 -5.11 -18.84 -2.59
C PHE A 90 -5.24 -17.49 -1.88
N GLY A 91 -4.90 -16.39 -2.56
CA GLY A 91 -5.03 -15.04 -2.02
C GLY A 91 -6.49 -14.63 -1.78
N VAL A 92 -7.39 -14.93 -2.71
CA VAL A 92 -8.84 -14.66 -2.54
C VAL A 92 -9.42 -15.51 -1.42
N LEU A 93 -9.05 -16.79 -1.36
CA LEU A 93 -9.52 -17.69 -0.31
C LEU A 93 -9.02 -17.23 1.07
N GLY A 94 -7.73 -16.89 1.19
CA GLY A 94 -7.14 -16.36 2.42
C GLY A 94 -7.80 -15.06 2.88
N LYS A 95 -8.05 -14.12 1.96
CA LYS A 95 -8.79 -12.89 2.27
C LYS A 95 -10.24 -13.17 2.71
N ALA A 96 -10.90 -14.14 2.09
CA ALA A 96 -12.25 -14.55 2.48
C ALA A 96 -12.27 -15.16 3.89
N PHE A 97 -11.29 -16.00 4.24
CA PHE A 97 -11.16 -16.52 5.60
C PHE A 97 -10.90 -15.41 6.61
N MET A 98 -9.97 -14.49 6.33
CA MET A 98 -9.69 -13.36 7.22
C MET A 98 -10.90 -12.46 7.43
N LYS A 99 -11.68 -12.20 6.39
CA LYS A 99 -12.90 -11.39 6.49
C LYS A 99 -13.93 -12.04 7.41
N ARG A 100 -14.14 -13.36 7.27
CA ARG A 100 -15.10 -14.11 8.10
C ARG A 100 -14.66 -14.17 9.55
N GLU A 101 -13.35 -14.29 9.79
CA GLU A 101 -12.76 -14.25 11.11
C GLU A 101 -12.96 -12.88 11.77
N MET A 102 -12.67 -11.79 11.04
CA MET A 102 -12.89 -10.42 11.52
C MET A 102 -14.36 -10.13 11.83
N GLU A 103 -15.30 -10.63 11.02
CA GLU A 103 -16.74 -10.51 11.29
C GLU A 103 -17.17 -11.28 12.55
N ALA A 104 -16.62 -12.48 12.79
CA ALA A 104 -16.89 -13.25 14.01
C ALA A 104 -16.30 -12.56 15.25
N TYR A 105 -15.07 -12.05 15.16
CA TYR A 105 -14.44 -11.26 16.23
C TYR A 105 -15.21 -9.95 16.51
N SER A 106 -15.69 -9.27 15.47
CA SER A 106 -16.48 -8.05 15.62
C SER A 106 -17.80 -8.32 16.34
N LYS A 107 -18.50 -9.41 16.02
CA LYS A 107 -19.73 -9.81 16.73
C LYS A 107 -19.47 -10.18 18.19
N ALA A 108 -18.42 -10.94 18.46
CA ALA A 108 -18.04 -11.29 19.83
C ALA A 108 -17.62 -10.04 20.65
N SER A 109 -16.87 -9.13 20.04
CA SER A 109 -16.49 -7.86 20.67
C SER A 109 -17.68 -6.93 20.91
N ALA A 110 -18.69 -6.94 20.02
CA ALA A 110 -19.90 -6.15 20.19
C ALA A 110 -20.75 -6.66 21.37
N ILE A 111 -20.87 -7.98 21.53
CA ILE A 111 -21.62 -8.59 22.64
C ILE A 111 -20.86 -8.49 23.97
N ALA A 112 -19.53 -8.51 23.96
CA ALA A 112 -18.72 -8.34 25.16
C ALA A 112 -18.62 -6.88 25.64
N GLY A 113 -18.97 -5.93 24.76
CA GLY A 113 -19.00 -4.49 25.06
C GLY A 113 -20.38 -3.96 25.46
N GLU A 114 -21.42 -4.79 25.38
CA GLU A 114 -22.77 -4.52 25.90
C GLU A 114 -22.93 -5.14 27.30
#